data_AF-R5I2X4-F1
#
_entry.id   AF-R5I2X4-F1
#
_cell.length_a   1.000
_cell.length_b   1.000
_cell.length_c   1.000
_cell.angle_alpha   90.00
_cell.angle_beta   90.00
_cell.angle_gamma   90.00
#
_symmetry.space_group_name_H-M   'P 1'
#
loop_
_entity.id
_entity.type
_entity.pdbx_description
1 polymer ?
#
loop_
_entity_poly.entity_id
_entity_poly.type
_entity_poly.pdbx_seq_one_letter_code
_entity_poly.pdbx_strand_id
1 'polypeptide(L)'
;MELHFSIKEILSAFMVLFAVIDITGSTPVIIGLKDKGLKVEPGKAAILSTVIFLLFLFLGDAILSLFGVDIQSFAVAGSIIILILACEMILDIEIFKYSGPGGSATIVPIIFPLIAGAGALTTVLSLRAEYHVENIITAIVLNMVIVYFVLRYLNLAERILGKGGVYILRKFFGIILLAIAVKLFTANIATLF
;
A
#
# COMPACT_ATOMS: atom_id res chain seq x y z
N MET A 1 -1.45 31.94 -1.27
CA MET A 1 -0.56 30.79 -1.04
C MET A 1 0.24 30.64 -2.31
N GLU A 2 1.50 31.07 -2.31
CA GLU A 2 2.39 30.84 -3.46
C GLU A 2 2.70 29.34 -3.49
N LEU A 3 2.44 28.69 -4.63
CA LEU A 3 2.78 27.29 -4.84
C LEU A 3 4.26 27.21 -5.20
N HIS A 4 5.05 26.57 -4.35
CA HIS A 4 6.48 26.36 -4.51
C HIS A 4 6.75 24.98 -5.11
N PHE A 5 6.70 24.91 -6.44
CA PHE A 5 7.04 23.70 -7.16
C PHE A 5 8.54 23.50 -7.25
N SER A 6 9.03 22.41 -6.65
CA SER A 6 10.42 22.00 -6.69
C SER A 6 10.53 20.63 -7.33
N ILE A 7 11.11 20.57 -8.53
CA ILE A 7 11.32 19.29 -9.26
C ILE A 7 12.11 18.31 -8.39
N LYS A 8 13.09 18.81 -7.62
CA LYS A 8 13.90 18.00 -6.72
C LYS A 8 13.05 17.36 -5.63
N GLU A 9 12.19 18.13 -4.97
CA GLU A 9 11.30 17.61 -3.92
C GLU A 9 10.29 16.62 -4.48
N ILE A 10 9.68 16.94 -5.64
CA ILE A 10 8.73 16.05 -6.31
C ILE A 10 9.39 14.71 -6.63
N LEU A 11 10.60 14.73 -7.22
CA LEU A 11 11.32 13.51 -7.57
C LEU A 11 11.74 12.72 -6.33
N SER A 12 12.24 13.39 -5.28
CA SER A 12 12.59 12.72 -4.02
C SER A 12 11.38 12.06 -3.37
N ALA A 13 10.29 12.80 -3.18
CA ALA A 13 9.06 12.28 -2.62
C ALA A 13 8.48 11.15 -3.47
N PHE A 14 8.51 11.29 -4.80
CA PHE A 14 8.07 10.26 -5.74
C PHE A 14 8.86 8.97 -5.55
N MET A 15 10.20 9.06 -5.52
CA MET A 15 11.09 7.90 -5.39
C MET A 15 10.89 7.17 -4.06
N VAL A 16 10.77 7.92 -2.96
CA VAL A 16 10.52 7.34 -1.63
C VAL A 16 9.16 6.64 -1.60
N LEU A 17 8.09 7.32 -2.04
CA LEU A 17 6.76 6.71 -2.08
C LEU A 17 6.69 5.52 -3.03
N PHE A 18 7.34 5.60 -4.20
CA PHE A 18 7.38 4.51 -5.17
C PHE A 18 8.03 3.26 -4.57
N ALA A 19 9.16 3.43 -3.88
CA ALA A 19 9.85 2.34 -3.22
C ALA A 19 9.06 1.73 -2.06
N VAL A 20 8.31 2.54 -1.30
CA VAL A 20 7.54 2.07 -0.14
C VAL A 20 6.21 1.43 -0.55
N ILE A 21 5.54 1.98 -1.57
CA ILE A 21 4.29 1.40 -2.11
C ILE A 21 4.58 0.07 -2.83
N ASP A 22 5.71 -0.02 -3.53
CA ASP A 22 6.18 -1.21 -4.27
C ASP A 22 5.06 -1.97 -5.01
N ILE A 23 4.29 -1.23 -5.80
CA ILE A 23 3.17 -1.81 -6.57
C ILE A 23 3.66 -2.83 -7.60
N THR A 24 4.86 -2.61 -8.14
CA THR A 24 5.51 -3.53 -9.09
C THR A 24 5.86 -4.84 -8.42
N GLY A 25 6.52 -4.83 -7.25
CA GLY A 25 6.82 -6.03 -6.48
C GLY A 25 5.57 -6.73 -5.96
N SER A 26 4.51 -5.97 -5.67
CA SER A 26 3.22 -6.51 -5.23
C SER A 26 2.39 -7.16 -6.35
N THR A 27 2.83 -7.13 -7.60
CA THR A 27 2.08 -7.68 -8.75
C THR A 27 1.69 -9.15 -8.58
N PRO A 28 2.61 -10.09 -8.23
CA PRO A 28 2.24 -11.49 -8.05
C PRO A 28 1.25 -11.71 -6.90
N VAL A 29 1.32 -10.86 -5.86
CA VAL A 29 0.37 -10.87 -4.75
C VAL A 29 -1.03 -10.51 -5.25
N ILE A 30 -1.14 -9.42 -6.02
CA ILE A 30 -2.42 -8.91 -6.54
C ILE A 30 -3.05 -9.90 -7.53
N ILE A 31 -2.24 -10.53 -8.40
CA ILE A 31 -2.71 -11.62 -9.27
C ILE A 31 -3.22 -12.79 -8.43
N GLY A 32 -2.49 -13.18 -7.38
CA GLY A 32 -2.90 -14.24 -6.48
C GLY A 32 -4.21 -13.98 -5.75
N LEU A 33 -4.50 -12.71 -5.39
CA LEU A 33 -5.77 -12.30 -4.81
C LEU A 33 -6.89 -12.30 -5.85
N LYS A 34 -6.59 -11.87 -7.08
CA LYS A 34 -7.53 -11.94 -8.22
C LYS A 34 -7.98 -13.38 -8.48
N ASP A 35 -7.07 -14.35 -8.40
CA ASP A 35 -7.38 -15.78 -8.55
C ASP A 35 -8.32 -16.32 -7.46
N LYS A 36 -8.32 -15.70 -6.26
CA LYS A 36 -9.28 -16.00 -5.18
C LYS A 36 -10.65 -15.31 -5.37
N GLY A 37 -10.91 -14.73 -6.54
CA GLY A 37 -12.18 -14.08 -6.87
C GLY A 37 -12.23 -12.57 -6.60
N LEU A 38 -11.10 -11.96 -6.22
CA LEU A 38 -11.03 -10.51 -6.04
C LEU A 38 -11.11 -9.79 -7.38
N LYS A 39 -12.09 -8.90 -7.54
CA LYS A 39 -12.18 -8.04 -8.73
C LYS A 39 -11.21 -6.87 -8.61
N VAL A 40 -10.22 -6.83 -9.48
CA VAL A 40 -9.29 -5.70 -9.58
C VAL A 40 -9.85 -4.65 -10.53
N GLU A 41 -10.16 -3.45 -10.00
CA GLU A 41 -10.58 -2.29 -10.80
C GLU A 41 -9.51 -1.19 -10.70
N PRO A 42 -8.58 -1.10 -11.67
CA PRO A 42 -7.40 -0.22 -11.59
C PRO A 42 -7.73 1.25 -11.30
N GLY A 43 -8.75 1.79 -11.97
CA GLY A 43 -9.16 3.18 -11.78
C GLY A 43 -9.71 3.45 -10.39
N LYS A 44 -10.58 2.56 -9.88
CA LYS A 44 -11.12 2.70 -8.52
C LYS A 44 -10.04 2.56 -7.46
N ALA A 45 -9.13 1.59 -7.62
CA ALA A 45 -8.01 1.41 -6.70
C ALA A 45 -7.12 2.66 -6.66
N ALA A 46 -6.69 3.17 -7.81
CA ALA A 46 -5.85 4.37 -7.88
C ALA A 46 -6.54 5.61 -7.30
N ILE A 47 -7.82 5.84 -7.61
CA ILE A 47 -8.57 6.99 -7.08
C ILE A 47 -8.75 6.87 -5.57
N LEU A 48 -9.18 5.72 -5.06
CA LEU A 48 -9.39 5.53 -3.62
C LEU A 48 -8.08 5.60 -2.84
N SER A 49 -6.98 5.02 -3.34
CA SER A 49 -5.65 5.18 -2.76
C SER A 49 -5.19 6.63 -2.76
N THR A 50 -5.44 7.38 -3.85
CA THR A 50 -5.16 8.83 -3.91
C THR A 50 -5.92 9.56 -2.81
N VAL A 51 -7.22 9.31 -2.68
CA VAL A 51 -8.07 9.93 -1.66
C VAL A 51 -7.55 9.61 -0.25
N ILE A 52 -7.21 8.36 0.03
CA ILE A 52 -6.65 7.96 1.33
C ILE A 52 -5.33 8.68 1.61
N PHE A 53 -4.40 8.72 0.65
CA PHE A 53 -3.13 9.43 0.84
C PHE A 53 -3.32 10.93 1.06
N LEU A 54 -4.22 11.58 0.32
CA LEU A 54 -4.52 12.99 0.51
C LEU A 54 -5.18 13.25 1.87
N LEU A 55 -6.17 12.43 2.26
CA LEU A 55 -6.78 12.53 3.58
C LEU A 55 -5.73 12.38 4.68
N PHE A 56 -4.83 11.41 4.57
CA PHE A 56 -3.79 11.20 5.57
C PHE A 56 -2.72 12.31 5.56
N LEU A 57 -2.39 12.87 4.40
CA LEU A 57 -1.47 14.01 4.29
C LEU A 57 -1.97 15.24 5.08
N PHE A 58 -3.28 15.51 5.03
CA PHE A 58 -3.86 16.69 5.67
C PHE A 58 -4.38 16.42 7.08
N LEU A 59 -4.98 15.25 7.32
CA LEU A 59 -5.68 14.93 8.57
C LEU A 59 -4.99 13.82 9.38
N GLY A 60 -3.96 13.15 8.85
CA GLY A 60 -3.35 11.97 9.49
C GLY A 60 -2.94 12.24 10.94
N ASP A 61 -2.11 13.26 11.17
CA ASP A 61 -1.68 13.64 12.53
C ASP A 61 -2.87 13.97 13.45
N ALA A 62 -3.85 14.72 12.94
CA ALA A 62 -4.99 15.16 13.73
C ALA A 62 -5.91 13.98 14.09
N ILE A 63 -6.20 13.09 13.14
CA ILE A 63 -7.00 11.88 13.36
C ILE A 63 -6.31 10.99 14.39
N LEU A 64 -5.01 10.74 14.23
CA LEU A 64 -4.24 9.93 15.16
C LEU A 64 -4.24 10.55 16.57
N SER A 65 -3.99 11.86 16.68
CA SER A 65 -4.01 12.56 17.97
C SER A 65 -5.38 12.57 18.66
N LEU A 66 -6.48 12.60 17.89
CA LEU A 66 -7.84 12.58 18.42
C LEU A 66 -8.13 11.28 19.18
N PHE A 67 -7.56 10.16 18.70
CA PHE A 67 -7.67 8.86 19.33
C PHE A 67 -6.52 8.58 20.33
N GLY A 68 -5.62 9.53 20.55
CA GLY A 68 -4.44 9.34 21.41
C GLY A 68 -3.47 8.30 20.87
N VAL A 69 -3.43 8.10 19.55
CA VAL A 69 -2.56 7.13 18.86
C VAL A 69 -1.40 7.90 18.24
N ASP A 70 -0.18 7.42 18.44
CA ASP A 70 1.00 7.95 17.75
C ASP A 70 1.22 7.24 16.39
N ILE A 71 2.04 7.86 15.55
CA ILE A 71 2.34 7.36 14.19
C ILE A 71 2.98 5.97 14.24
N GLN A 72 3.79 5.69 15.26
CA GLN A 72 4.51 4.43 15.44
C GLN A 72 3.54 3.32 15.86
N SER A 73 2.60 3.59 16.76
CA SER A 73 1.50 2.69 17.11
C SER A 73 0.63 2.35 15.89
N PHE A 74 0.30 3.35 15.07
CA PHE A 74 -0.42 3.11 13.80
C PHE A 74 0.41 2.23 12.84
N ALA A 75 1.72 2.46 12.76
CA ALA A 75 2.62 1.67 11.93
C ALA A 75 2.72 0.21 12.42
N VAL A 76 2.79 -0.02 13.73
CA VAL A 76 2.73 -1.36 14.34
C VAL A 76 1.41 -2.05 13.96
N ALA A 77 0.26 -1.38 14.10
CA ALA A 77 -1.03 -1.95 13.72
C ALA A 77 -1.07 -2.35 12.23
N GLY A 78 -0.61 -1.49 11.33
CA GLY A 78 -0.57 -1.82 9.90
C GLY A 78 0.39 -2.96 9.57
N SER A 79 1.52 -3.09 10.28
CA SER A 79 2.44 -4.22 10.13
C SER A 79 1.78 -5.56 10.50
N ILE A 80 0.87 -5.57 11.49
CA ILE A 80 0.09 -6.76 11.85
C ILE A 80 -0.87 -7.15 10.71
N ILE A 81 -1.53 -6.19 10.06
CA ILE A 81 -2.40 -6.47 8.91
C ILE A 81 -1.59 -7.06 7.74
N ILE A 82 -0.38 -6.52 7.49
CA ILE A 82 0.54 -7.06 6.48
C ILE A 82 0.99 -8.50 6.85
N LEU A 83 1.28 -8.76 8.12
CA LEU A 83 1.62 -10.09 8.61
C LEU A 83 0.48 -11.09 8.36
N ILE A 84 -0.76 -10.71 8.67
CA ILE A 84 -1.94 -11.55 8.44
C ILE A 84 -2.10 -11.85 6.94
N LEU A 85 -1.92 -10.86 6.08
CA LEU A 85 -1.98 -11.04 4.62
C LEU A 85 -0.88 -12.00 4.13
N ALA A 86 0.34 -11.85 4.66
CA ALA A 86 1.45 -12.74 4.36
C ALA A 86 1.18 -14.20 4.79
N CYS A 87 0.66 -14.39 6.01
CA CYS A 87 0.24 -15.70 6.51
C CYS A 87 -0.84 -16.32 5.62
N GLU A 88 -1.83 -15.52 5.20
CA GLU A 88 -2.88 -15.97 4.29
C GLU A 88 -2.28 -16.52 2.97
N MET A 89 -1.31 -15.81 2.39
CA MET A 89 -0.66 -16.21 1.14
C MET A 89 0.17 -17.49 1.31
N ILE A 90 0.95 -17.59 2.39
CA ILE A 90 1.85 -18.73 2.65
C ILE A 90 1.05 -19.99 3.00
N LEU A 91 0.01 -19.86 3.83
CA LEU A 91 -0.77 -20.99 4.33
C LEU A 91 -1.94 -21.38 3.41
N ASP A 92 -2.27 -20.53 2.43
CA ASP A 92 -3.43 -20.71 1.54
C ASP A 92 -4.79 -20.80 2.25
N ILE A 93 -4.87 -20.16 3.42
CA ILE A 93 -6.12 -19.95 4.14
C ILE A 93 -6.83 -18.71 3.59
N GLU A 94 -8.05 -18.41 4.04
CA GLU A 94 -8.74 -17.15 3.74
C GLU A 94 -9.06 -16.47 5.08
N ILE A 95 -8.43 -15.32 5.32
CA ILE A 95 -8.64 -14.51 6.53
C ILE A 95 -9.39 -13.24 6.16
N PHE A 96 -8.98 -12.57 5.07
CA PHE A 96 -9.68 -11.41 4.55
C PHE A 96 -10.86 -11.85 3.68
N LYS A 97 -12.04 -11.30 3.96
CA LYS A 97 -13.20 -11.48 3.07
C LYS A 97 -13.07 -10.58 1.85
N TYR A 98 -12.88 -11.20 0.69
CA TYR A 98 -12.75 -10.49 -0.60
C TYR A 98 -14.10 -10.12 -1.23
N SER A 99 -15.20 -10.55 -0.62
CA SER A 99 -16.58 -10.24 -0.99
C SER A 99 -17.26 -9.41 0.10
N GLY A 100 -17.84 -8.28 -0.28
CA GLY A 100 -18.66 -7.43 0.59
C GLY A 100 -20.12 -7.89 0.68
N PRO A 101 -20.94 -7.23 1.51
CA PRO A 101 -22.37 -7.51 1.62
C PRO A 101 -23.05 -7.43 0.25
N GLY A 102 -23.80 -8.46 -0.15
CA GLY A 102 -24.49 -8.51 -1.45
C GLY A 102 -23.63 -8.94 -2.64
N GLY A 103 -22.41 -9.47 -2.41
CA GLY A 103 -21.57 -10.04 -3.47
C GLY A 103 -20.74 -9.01 -4.26
N SER A 104 -20.68 -7.77 -3.81
CA SER A 104 -19.77 -6.77 -4.38
C SER A 104 -18.32 -7.10 -3.98
N ALA A 105 -17.44 -7.34 -4.95
CA ALA A 105 -16.01 -7.51 -4.68
C ALA A 105 -15.42 -6.29 -3.95
N THR A 106 -14.67 -6.55 -2.89
CA THR A 106 -14.14 -5.50 -2.02
C THR A 106 -12.69 -5.20 -2.39
N ILE A 107 -12.42 -4.04 -2.99
CA ILE A 107 -11.04 -3.62 -3.38
C ILE A 107 -10.16 -3.31 -2.14
N VAL A 108 -10.74 -3.33 -0.94
CA VAL A 108 -10.09 -2.93 0.32
C VAL A 108 -8.70 -3.56 0.50
N PRO A 109 -8.46 -4.88 0.38
CA PRO A 109 -7.13 -5.46 0.63
C PRO A 109 -6.02 -4.94 -0.31
N ILE A 110 -6.39 -4.56 -1.55
CA ILE A 110 -5.45 -3.94 -2.51
C ILE A 110 -5.15 -2.49 -2.10
N ILE A 111 -6.17 -1.75 -1.69
CA ILE A 111 -6.01 -0.34 -1.29
C ILE A 111 -5.29 -0.26 0.07
N PHE A 112 -5.74 -1.03 1.06
CA PHE A 112 -5.18 -1.16 2.39
C PHE A 112 -5.21 -2.64 2.81
N PRO A 113 -4.06 -3.27 3.10
CA PRO A 113 -2.77 -2.65 3.43
C PRO A 113 -1.76 -2.55 2.27
N LEU A 114 -2.07 -3.03 1.05
CA LEU A 114 -1.03 -3.16 0.01
C LEU A 114 -0.54 -1.82 -0.55
N ILE A 115 -1.42 -0.96 -1.08
CA ILE A 115 -1.00 0.32 -1.68
C ILE A 115 -0.81 1.40 -0.60
N ALA A 116 -1.85 1.68 0.16
CA ALA A 116 -1.90 2.67 1.22
C ALA A 116 -1.62 2.03 2.59
N GLY A 117 -0.63 1.15 2.65
CA GLY A 117 -0.22 0.51 3.90
C GLY A 117 0.35 1.50 4.91
N ALA A 118 0.46 1.07 6.17
CA ALA A 118 1.03 1.87 7.26
C ALA A 118 2.34 2.56 6.87
N GLY A 119 3.30 1.83 6.30
CA GLY A 119 4.59 2.39 5.90
C GLY A 119 4.46 3.52 4.88
N ALA A 120 3.58 3.39 3.89
CA ALA A 120 3.35 4.44 2.90
C ALA A 120 2.63 5.66 3.51
N LEU A 121 1.66 5.42 4.40
CA LEU A 121 0.92 6.48 5.09
C LEU A 121 1.81 7.27 6.06
N THR A 122 2.66 6.60 6.84
CA THR A 122 3.61 7.29 7.73
C THR A 122 4.70 8.00 6.94
N THR A 123 5.13 7.45 5.81
CA THR A 123 6.06 8.11 4.89
C THR A 123 5.51 9.44 4.38
N VAL A 124 4.21 9.51 4.04
CA VAL A 124 3.58 10.78 3.62
C VAL A 124 3.68 11.85 4.72
N LEU A 125 3.49 11.47 6.00
CA LEU A 125 3.63 12.38 7.12
C LEU A 125 5.10 12.81 7.33
N SER A 126 6.04 11.88 7.23
CA SER A 126 7.48 12.20 7.33
C SER A 126 7.92 13.17 6.23
N LEU A 127 7.47 12.94 4.99
CA LEU A 127 7.78 13.84 3.86
C LEU A 127 7.20 15.24 4.06
N ARG A 128 6.05 15.37 4.73
CA ARG A 128 5.42 16.66 5.04
C ARG A 128 6.27 17.53 5.98
N ALA A 129 7.14 16.92 6.78
CA ALA A 129 8.08 17.66 7.62
C ALA A 129 9.27 18.25 6.84
N GLU A 130 9.58 17.71 5.66
CA GLU A 130 10.76 18.07 4.87
C GLU A 130 10.44 18.83 3.58
N TYR A 131 9.27 18.57 2.96
CA TYR A 131 8.92 19.06 1.63
C TYR A 131 7.61 19.82 1.61
N HIS A 132 7.42 20.64 0.57
CA HIS A 132 6.18 21.38 0.39
C HIS A 132 5.02 20.47 -0.01
N VAL A 133 3.82 20.80 0.48
CA VAL A 133 2.62 19.96 0.37
C VAL A 133 2.25 19.71 -1.09
N GLU A 134 2.31 20.74 -1.94
CA GLU A 134 2.06 20.66 -3.38
C GLU A 134 3.02 19.71 -4.12
N ASN A 135 4.27 19.62 -3.67
CA ASN A 135 5.27 18.71 -4.23
C ASN A 135 4.95 17.26 -3.85
N ILE A 136 4.51 17.04 -2.61
CA ILE A 136 4.08 15.71 -2.11
C ILE A 136 2.80 15.26 -2.82
N ILE A 137 1.82 16.15 -2.98
CA ILE A 137 0.58 15.85 -3.73
C ILE A 137 0.92 15.43 -5.16
N THR A 138 1.81 16.17 -5.82
CA THR A 138 2.26 15.83 -7.18
C THR A 138 2.92 14.46 -7.21
N ALA A 139 3.78 14.15 -6.24
CA ALA A 139 4.43 12.84 -6.11
C ALA A 139 3.43 11.69 -5.85
N ILE A 140 2.40 11.91 -5.02
CA ILE A 140 1.32 10.95 -4.78
C ILE A 140 0.58 10.68 -6.09
N VAL A 141 0.15 11.73 -6.80
CA VAL A 141 -0.59 11.59 -8.06
C VAL A 141 0.23 10.83 -9.09
N LEU A 142 1.52 11.15 -9.25
CA LEU A 142 2.42 10.42 -10.16
C LEU A 142 2.55 8.93 -9.78
N ASN A 143 2.69 8.62 -8.49
CA ASN A 143 2.69 7.23 -8.01
C ASN A 143 1.37 6.51 -8.32
N MET A 144 0.24 7.19 -8.15
CA MET A 144 -1.08 6.59 -8.43
C MET A 144 -1.31 6.36 -9.93
N VAL A 145 -0.69 7.16 -10.80
CA VAL A 145 -0.62 6.88 -12.24
C VAL A 145 0.14 5.57 -12.51
N ILE A 146 1.29 5.36 -11.86
CA ILE A 146 2.05 4.11 -11.98
C ILE A 146 1.23 2.92 -11.46
N VAL A 147 0.61 3.06 -10.29
CA VAL A 147 -0.29 2.05 -9.73
C VAL A 147 -1.40 1.70 -10.72
N TYR A 148 -2.06 2.70 -11.31
CA TYR A 148 -3.09 2.49 -12.32
C TYR A 148 -2.57 1.63 -13.48
N PHE A 149 -1.40 1.96 -14.03
CA PHE A 149 -0.85 1.20 -15.16
C PHE A 149 -0.45 -0.22 -14.77
N VAL A 150 0.19 -0.42 -13.62
CA VAL A 150 0.54 -1.76 -13.13
C VAL A 150 -0.72 -2.61 -12.97
N LEU A 151 -1.75 -2.06 -12.32
CA LEU A 151 -3.03 -2.74 -12.13
C LEU A 151 -3.75 -3.00 -13.48
N ARG A 152 -3.66 -2.06 -14.43
CA ARG A 152 -4.26 -2.19 -15.78
C ARG A 152 -3.62 -3.31 -16.58
N TYR A 153 -2.33 -3.53 -16.43
CA TYR A 153 -1.57 -4.55 -17.15
C TYR A 153 -1.32 -5.84 -16.35
N LEU A 154 -2.04 -6.06 -15.24
CA LEU A 154 -1.93 -7.30 -14.45
C LEU A 154 -2.14 -8.56 -15.27
N ASN A 155 -3.08 -8.55 -16.22
CA ASN A 155 -3.36 -9.71 -17.08
C ASN A 155 -2.16 -10.05 -17.97
N LEU A 156 -1.37 -9.05 -18.38
CA LEU A 156 -0.15 -9.27 -19.15
C LEU A 156 0.92 -9.94 -18.28
N ALA A 157 1.11 -9.44 -17.06
CA ALA A 157 2.01 -10.04 -16.08
C ALA A 157 1.60 -11.50 -15.76
N GLU A 158 0.32 -11.75 -15.53
CA GLU A 158 -0.23 -13.10 -15.30
C GLU A 158 0.03 -14.03 -16.48
N ARG A 159 -0.14 -13.55 -17.73
CA ARG A 159 0.11 -14.35 -18.93
C ARG A 159 1.59 -14.71 -19.10
N ILE A 160 2.50 -13.82 -18.71
CA ILE A 160 3.95 -14.06 -18.76
C ILE A 160 4.36 -15.08 -17.70
N LEU A 161 3.81 -14.97 -16.49
CA LEU A 161 4.15 -15.83 -15.35
C LEU A 161 3.50 -17.22 -15.42
N GLY A 162 2.31 -17.31 -15.98
CA GLY A 162 1.48 -18.52 -15.96
C GLY A 162 0.97 -18.87 -14.56
N LYS A 163 -0.05 -19.73 -14.48
CA LYS A 163 -0.72 -20.07 -13.20
C LYS A 163 0.24 -20.68 -12.16
N GLY A 164 1.13 -21.56 -12.58
CA GLY A 164 2.13 -22.17 -11.70
C GLY A 164 3.18 -21.17 -11.19
N GLY A 165 3.65 -20.28 -12.08
CA GLY A 165 4.59 -19.22 -11.72
C GLY A 165 3.98 -18.21 -10.75
N VAL A 166 2.73 -17.80 -10.99
CA VAL A 166 1.96 -16.95 -10.06
C VAL A 166 1.83 -17.63 -8.69
N TYR A 167 1.50 -18.93 -8.64
CA TYR A 167 1.39 -19.64 -7.36
C TYR A 167 2.70 -19.65 -6.56
N ILE A 168 3.82 -20.01 -7.22
CA ILE A 168 5.14 -20.05 -6.56
C ILE A 168 5.57 -18.65 -6.12
N LEU A 169 5.43 -17.65 -7.00
CA LEU A 169 5.76 -16.26 -6.68
C LEU A 169 4.88 -15.73 -5.55
N ARG A 170 3.59 -16.06 -5.51
CA ARG A 170 2.71 -15.69 -4.40
C ARG A 170 3.24 -16.24 -3.07
N LYS A 171 3.67 -17.51 -3.02
CA LYS A 171 4.26 -18.09 -1.79
C LYS A 171 5.55 -17.37 -1.41
N PHE A 172 6.43 -17.13 -2.39
CA PHE A 172 7.70 -16.44 -2.19
C PHE A 172 7.51 -14.99 -1.68
N PHE A 173 6.64 -14.21 -2.34
CA PHE A 173 6.29 -12.86 -1.91
C PHE A 173 5.54 -12.85 -0.59
N GLY A 174 4.79 -13.89 -0.24
CA GLY A 174 4.23 -14.05 1.10
C GLY A 174 5.33 -14.09 2.16
N ILE A 175 6.42 -14.82 1.92
CA ILE A 175 7.58 -14.86 2.82
C ILE A 175 8.27 -13.49 2.91
N ILE A 176 8.44 -12.81 1.77
CA ILE A 176 9.00 -11.44 1.76
C ILE A 176 8.10 -10.48 2.56
N LEU A 177 6.79 -10.53 2.32
CA LEU A 177 5.82 -9.66 3.00
C LEU A 177 5.78 -9.93 4.50
N LEU A 178 5.94 -11.18 4.93
CA LEU A 178 6.11 -11.55 6.33
C LEU A 178 7.37 -10.93 6.93
N ALA A 179 8.50 -10.99 6.20
CA ALA A 179 9.75 -10.38 6.65
C ALA A 179 9.64 -8.85 6.74
N ILE A 180 8.97 -8.20 5.78
CA ILE A 180 8.67 -6.76 5.81
C ILE A 180 7.78 -6.43 7.02
N ALA A 181 6.74 -7.22 7.28
CA ALA A 181 5.86 -7.03 8.42
C ALA A 181 6.63 -7.10 9.74
N VAL A 182 7.49 -8.12 9.92
CA VAL A 182 8.35 -8.24 11.10
C VAL A 182 9.29 -7.05 11.23
N LYS A 183 9.93 -6.61 10.14
CA LYS A 183 10.81 -5.43 10.14
C LYS A 183 10.06 -4.15 10.54
N LEU A 184 8.87 -3.92 9.98
CA LEU A 184 8.05 -2.76 10.32
C LEU A 184 7.58 -2.83 11.77
N PHE A 185 7.18 -4.00 12.25
CA PHE A 185 6.79 -4.21 13.63
C PHE A 185 7.95 -3.88 14.59
N THR A 186 9.14 -4.46 14.37
CA THR A 186 10.29 -4.27 15.26
C THR A 186 10.84 -2.85 15.22
N ALA A 187 10.86 -2.21 14.04
CA ALA A 187 11.34 -0.83 13.90
C ALA A 187 10.46 0.18 14.65
N ASN A 188 9.14 -0.04 14.69
CA ASN A 188 8.21 0.89 15.34
C ASN A 188 7.97 0.54 16.82
N ILE A 189 7.94 -0.74 17.19
CA ILE A 189 7.78 -1.13 18.61
C ILE A 189 8.98 -0.73 19.45
N ALA A 190 10.19 -0.76 18.89
CA ALA A 190 11.42 -0.34 19.58
C ALA A 190 11.43 1.16 19.89
N THR A 191 10.61 1.96 19.20
CA THR A 191 10.48 3.40 19.45
C THR A 191 9.34 3.77 20.40
N LEU A 192 8.51 2.79 20.80
CA LEU A 192 7.40 2.99 21.74
C LEU A 192 7.83 2.88 23.22
N PHE A 193 9.02 2.33 23.48
CA PHE A 193 9.61 2.16 24.81
C PHE A 193 10.95 2.90 24.88
#